data_AF-A0A529NDP1-F1
#
_entry.id   AF-A0A529NDP1-F1
#
_cell.length_a   1.000
_cell.length_b   1.000
_cell.length_c   1.000
_cell.angle_alpha   90.00
_cell.angle_beta   90.00
_cell.angle_gamma   90.00
#
_symmetry.space_group_name_H-M   'P 1'
#
loop_
_entity.id
_entity.type
_entity.pdbx_description
1 polymer ?
#
loop_
_entity_poly.entity_id
_entity_poly.type
_entity_poly.pdbx_seq_one_letter_code
_entity_poly.pdbx_strand_id
1 'polypeptide(L)'
;MSSKLKPNEVTPGDAPVPLAIELAGRWGRLRPLDAAGDAAQLYLLSHDEHTHATWVDMKVGPFATERAFAEQVAVLVADPKRAFFAVDGPDGGPLGWLCLMEARPAHHVVELGYVLYTP
;
A
#
# COMPACT_ATOMS: atom_id res chain seq x y z
N MET A 1 6.77 20.52 -2.87
CA MET A 1 5.81 21.64 -2.98
C MET A 1 5.16 21.82 -1.62
N SER A 2 5.25 23.00 -1.01
CA SER A 2 4.61 23.26 0.30
C SER A 2 3.09 23.17 0.16
N SER A 3 2.45 22.43 1.05
CA SER A 3 0.99 22.36 1.17
C SER A 3 0.42 23.77 1.30
N LYS A 4 -0.53 24.13 0.43
CA LYS A 4 -1.20 25.45 0.45
C LYS A 4 -2.26 25.59 1.54
N LEU A 5 -2.45 24.58 2.39
CA LEU A 5 -3.50 24.58 3.40
C LEU A 5 -3.08 25.44 4.60
N LYS A 6 -3.75 26.60 4.75
CA LYS A 6 -3.70 27.39 5.98
C LYS A 6 -4.63 26.74 7.01
N PRO A 7 -4.17 26.46 8.25
CA PRO A 7 -4.96 25.75 9.27
C PRO A 7 -6.34 26.37 9.58
N ASN A 8 -6.53 27.67 9.31
CA ASN A 8 -7.72 28.41 9.68
C ASN A 8 -8.76 28.58 8.54
N GLU A 9 -8.55 27.95 7.37
CA GLU A 9 -9.48 28.05 6.22
C GLU A 9 -10.24 26.73 5.93
N VAL A 10 -10.03 25.67 6.72
CA VAL A 10 -10.74 24.41 6.52
C VAL A 10 -12.09 24.48 7.24
N THR A 11 -13.16 24.67 6.47
CA THR A 11 -14.53 24.57 6.99
C THR A 11 -14.74 23.15 7.55
N PRO A 12 -15.25 22.97 8.77
CA PRO A 12 -15.54 21.64 9.30
C PRO A 12 -16.48 20.87 8.37
N GLY A 13 -16.05 19.70 7.91
CA GLY A 13 -16.78 18.82 7.01
C GLY A 13 -16.18 17.41 7.05
N ASP A 14 -16.84 16.47 6.39
CA ASP A 14 -16.33 15.10 6.27
C ASP A 14 -15.00 15.10 5.49
N ALA A 15 -14.00 14.38 6.00
CA ALA A 15 -12.78 14.13 5.25
C ALA A 15 -13.06 13.23 4.02
N PRO A 16 -12.32 13.36 2.90
CA PRO A 16 -12.45 12.41 1.81
C PRO A 16 -12.00 11.00 2.23
N VAL A 17 -12.57 9.97 1.59
CA VAL A 17 -12.06 8.60 1.71
C VAL A 17 -10.64 8.56 1.09
N PRO A 18 -9.67 7.87 1.71
CA PRO A 18 -8.33 7.75 1.16
C PRO A 18 -8.33 7.19 -0.25
N LEU A 19 -7.49 7.76 -1.10
CA LEU A 19 -7.21 7.25 -2.44
C LEU A 19 -5.70 7.07 -2.57
N ALA A 20 -5.29 6.01 -3.26
CA ALA A 20 -3.89 5.84 -3.63
C ALA A 20 -3.55 6.84 -4.73
N ILE A 21 -2.54 7.68 -4.47
CA ILE A 21 -1.98 8.64 -5.42
C ILE A 21 -0.46 8.54 -5.41
N GLU A 22 0.18 9.12 -6.40
CA GLU A 22 1.64 9.19 -6.41
C GLU A 22 2.16 10.20 -5.38
N LEU A 23 3.09 9.77 -4.54
CA LEU A 23 3.78 10.56 -3.53
C LEU A 23 5.29 10.37 -3.71
N ALA A 24 5.98 11.38 -4.25
CA ALA A 24 7.43 11.38 -4.41
C ALA A 24 8.14 11.68 -3.08
N GLY A 25 9.06 10.81 -2.68
CA GLY A 25 9.94 10.97 -1.54
C GLY A 25 11.41 11.18 -1.94
N ARG A 26 12.29 11.32 -0.95
CA ARG A 26 13.75 11.39 -1.18
C ARG A 26 14.36 10.04 -1.55
N TRP A 27 13.83 8.96 -0.98
CA TRP A 27 14.40 7.62 -1.04
C TRP A 27 13.56 6.63 -1.85
N GLY A 28 12.59 7.13 -2.59
CA GLY A 28 11.59 6.31 -3.26
C GLY A 28 10.30 7.08 -3.48
N ARG A 29 9.24 6.36 -3.85
CA ARG A 29 7.90 6.90 -4.03
C ARG A 29 6.85 5.92 -3.55
N LEU A 30 5.68 6.44 -3.20
CA LEU A 30 4.46 5.65 -3.10
C LEU A 30 3.66 5.90 -4.38
N ARG A 31 3.09 4.85 -4.94
CA ARG A 31 2.16 4.94 -6.08
C ARG A 31 1.04 3.92 -5.91
N PRO A 32 -0.10 4.06 -6.60
CA PRO A 32 -1.10 3.00 -6.65
C PRO A 32 -0.45 1.64 -6.95
N LEU A 33 -0.77 0.64 -6.13
CA LEU A 33 -0.30 -0.73 -6.34
C LEU A 33 -0.87 -1.27 -7.64
N ASP A 34 0.00 -1.67 -8.57
CA ASP A 34 -0.40 -2.33 -9.81
C ASP A 34 -0.39 -3.84 -9.59
N ALA A 35 -1.58 -4.42 -9.36
CA ALA A 35 -1.70 -5.84 -9.07
C ALA A 35 -1.14 -6.74 -10.16
N ALA A 36 -1.16 -6.32 -11.43
CA ALA A 36 -0.61 -7.11 -12.53
C ALA A 36 0.88 -6.82 -12.74
N GLY A 37 1.27 -5.54 -12.72
CA GLY A 37 2.64 -5.10 -12.99
C GLY A 37 3.62 -5.40 -11.86
N ASP A 38 3.18 -5.38 -10.60
CA ASP A 38 4.07 -5.48 -9.44
C ASP A 38 4.17 -6.91 -8.89
N ALA A 39 3.23 -7.79 -9.25
CA ALA A 39 3.09 -9.10 -8.63
C ALA A 39 4.33 -9.97 -8.76
N ALA A 40 4.94 -10.05 -9.95
CA ALA A 40 6.10 -10.91 -10.18
C ALA A 40 7.29 -10.52 -9.30
N GLN A 41 7.62 -9.23 -9.26
CA GLN A 41 8.74 -8.73 -8.46
C GLN A 41 8.46 -8.84 -6.96
N LEU A 42 7.27 -8.43 -6.51
CA LEU A 42 6.90 -8.53 -5.11
C LEU A 42 6.84 -9.98 -4.63
N TYR A 43 6.33 -10.90 -5.45
CA TYR A 43 6.32 -12.32 -5.13
C TYR A 43 7.72 -12.86 -4.92
N LEU A 44 8.65 -12.58 -5.84
CA LEU A 44 10.05 -13.00 -5.73
C LEU A 44 10.70 -12.47 -4.44
N LEU A 45 10.51 -11.18 -4.15
CA LEU A 45 11.12 -10.52 -2.99
C LEU A 45 10.48 -10.94 -1.66
N SER A 46 9.21 -11.35 -1.66
CA SER A 46 8.51 -11.77 -0.43
C SER A 46 8.54 -13.29 -0.20
N HIS A 47 9.11 -14.07 -1.14
CA HIS A 47 9.13 -15.54 -1.08
C HIS A 47 10.57 -16.10 -1.21
N ASP A 48 11.49 -15.56 -0.42
CA ASP A 48 12.88 -15.99 -0.30
C ASP A 48 13.09 -16.92 0.92
N GLU A 49 14.33 -17.08 1.39
CA GLU A 49 14.65 -17.81 2.62
C GLU A 49 13.96 -17.27 3.88
N HIS A 50 13.49 -16.02 3.85
CA HIS A 50 12.81 -15.33 4.95
C HIS A 50 11.28 -15.35 4.83
N THR A 51 10.71 -16.02 3.82
CA THR A 51 9.26 -16.14 3.57
C THR A 51 8.45 -16.27 4.87
N HIS A 52 8.77 -17.25 5.72
CA HIS A 52 7.97 -17.47 6.93
C HIS A 52 7.96 -16.25 7.86
N ALA A 53 9.10 -15.59 8.05
CA ALA A 53 9.20 -14.39 8.88
C ALA A 53 8.46 -13.20 8.24
N THR A 54 8.54 -13.05 6.92
CA THR A 54 7.82 -12.01 6.17
C THR A 54 6.31 -12.09 6.34
N TRP A 55 5.76 -13.31 6.45
CA TRP A 55 4.32 -13.55 6.43
C TRP A 55 3.71 -13.94 7.79
N VAL A 56 4.50 -14.15 8.85
CA VAL A 56 4.03 -14.70 10.14
C VAL A 56 2.90 -13.88 10.79
N ASP A 57 2.97 -12.54 10.67
CA ASP A 57 1.98 -11.62 11.25
C ASP A 57 1.00 -11.07 10.19
N MET A 58 1.12 -11.53 8.95
CA MET A 58 0.25 -11.08 7.86
C MET A 58 -1.07 -11.86 7.88
N LYS A 59 -2.17 -11.16 7.63
CA LYS A 59 -3.52 -11.77 7.56
C LYS A 59 -3.70 -12.73 6.37
N VAL A 60 -2.77 -12.71 5.42
CA VAL A 60 -2.79 -13.49 4.18
C VAL A 60 -1.38 -13.98 3.90
N GLY A 61 -1.26 -14.97 3.02
CA GLY A 61 0.03 -15.55 2.65
C GLY A 61 0.58 -16.51 3.72
N PRO A 62 1.78 -17.06 3.51
CA PRO A 62 2.54 -17.00 2.24
C PRO A 62 1.80 -17.71 1.10
N PHE A 63 2.22 -17.48 -0.14
CA PHE A 63 1.56 -17.99 -1.34
C PHE A 63 2.41 -19.03 -2.05
N ALA A 64 1.80 -20.15 -2.43
CA ALA A 64 2.52 -21.25 -3.08
C ALA A 64 3.00 -20.91 -4.51
N THR A 65 2.37 -19.94 -5.17
CA THR A 65 2.71 -19.55 -6.55
C THR A 65 2.53 -18.05 -6.74
N GLU A 66 3.27 -17.48 -7.70
CA GLU A 66 3.10 -16.09 -8.14
C GLU A 66 1.66 -15.79 -8.57
N ARG A 67 1.01 -16.74 -9.25
CA ARG A 67 -0.39 -16.59 -9.68
C ARG A 67 -1.34 -16.44 -8.48
N ALA A 68 -1.20 -17.27 -7.46
CA ALA A 68 -2.03 -17.18 -6.25
C ALA A 68 -1.79 -15.86 -5.49
N PHE A 69 -0.54 -15.38 -5.48
CA PHE A 69 -0.19 -14.07 -4.96
C PHE A 69 -0.87 -12.95 -5.75
N ALA A 70 -0.73 -12.94 -7.08
CA ALA A 70 -1.32 -11.94 -7.96
C ALA A 70 -2.85 -11.89 -7.85
N GLU A 71 -3.50 -13.06 -7.81
CA GLU A 71 -4.95 -13.18 -7.60
C GLU A 71 -5.37 -12.54 -6.26
N GLN A 72 -4.62 -12.79 -5.18
CA GLN A 72 -4.90 -12.18 -3.89
C GLN A 72 -4.65 -10.66 -3.87
N VAL A 73 -3.57 -10.19 -4.49
CA VAL A 73 -3.29 -8.74 -4.61
C VAL A 73 -4.41 -8.04 -5.38
N ALA A 74 -4.89 -8.65 -6.48
CA ALA A 74 -6.02 -8.12 -7.25
C ALA A 74 -7.29 -7.98 -6.39
N VAL A 75 -7.57 -8.96 -5.52
CA VAL A 75 -8.70 -8.88 -4.56
C VAL A 75 -8.49 -7.74 -3.56
N LEU A 76 -7.27 -7.54 -3.06
CA LEU A 76 -6.97 -6.48 -2.09
C LEU A 76 -7.14 -5.08 -2.69
N VAL A 77 -6.62 -4.84 -3.91
CA VAL A 77 -6.70 -3.52 -4.56
C VAL A 77 -8.09 -3.17 -5.09
N ALA A 78 -8.95 -4.18 -5.29
CA ALA A 78 -10.31 -3.98 -5.77
C ALA A 78 -11.29 -3.45 -4.70
N ASP A 79 -10.92 -3.49 -3.41
CA ASP A 79 -11.75 -2.94 -2.32
C ASP A 79 -11.66 -1.39 -2.31
N PRO A 80 -12.73 -0.67 -2.69
CA PRO A 80 -12.70 0.80 -2.77
C PRO A 80 -12.59 1.48 -1.40
N LYS A 81 -12.70 0.74 -0.29
CA LYS A 81 -12.48 1.27 1.06
C LYS A 81 -11.00 1.27 1.46
N ARG A 82 -10.13 0.69 0.62
CA ARG A 82 -8.72 0.50 0.87
C ARG A 82 -7.91 1.20 -0.21
N ALA A 83 -6.93 1.99 0.20
CA ALA A 83 -5.98 2.60 -0.71
C ALA A 83 -4.62 1.90 -0.55
N PHE A 84 -4.35 0.94 -1.44
CA PHE A 84 -3.06 0.25 -1.50
C PHE A 84 -2.05 1.03 -2.32
N PHE A 85 -0.86 1.16 -1.76
CA PHE A 85 0.29 1.77 -2.39
C PHE A 85 1.39 0.73 -2.56
N ALA A 86 1.99 0.65 -3.75
CA ALA A 86 3.32 0.08 -3.89
C ALA A 86 4.34 1.03 -3.27
N VAL A 87 5.32 0.47 -2.56
CA VAL A 87 6.48 1.22 -2.07
C VAL A 87 7.63 0.96 -3.02
N ASP A 88 7.96 1.94 -3.86
CA ASP A 88 9.08 1.81 -4.79
C ASP A 88 10.37 2.34 -4.17
N GLY A 89 11.48 1.63 -4.41
CA GLY A 89 12.82 2.09 -4.06
C GLY A 89 13.36 3.20 -4.96
N PRO A 90 14.59 3.68 -4.71
CA PRO A 90 15.26 4.68 -5.54
C PRO A 90 15.42 4.25 -7.01
N ASP A 91 15.59 2.95 -7.24
CA ASP A 91 15.73 2.35 -8.58
C ASP A 91 14.38 2.14 -9.29
N GLY A 92 13.28 2.48 -8.61
CA GLY A 92 11.95 2.59 -9.20
C GLY A 92 11.12 1.32 -9.25
N GLY A 93 11.63 0.19 -8.76
CA GLY A 93 10.87 -1.06 -8.61
C GLY A 93 10.18 -1.19 -7.24
N PRO A 94 9.06 -1.92 -7.17
CA PRO A 94 8.33 -2.17 -5.93
C PRO A 94 9.13 -3.05 -4.96
N LEU A 95 9.24 -2.61 -3.71
CA LEU A 95 9.91 -3.29 -2.59
C LEU A 95 8.91 -3.69 -1.49
N GLY A 96 7.62 -3.56 -1.76
CA GLY A 96 6.58 -3.81 -0.78
C GLY A 96 5.32 -3.02 -1.07
N TRP A 97 4.43 -3.00 -0.08
CA TRP A 97 3.21 -2.22 -0.13
C TRP A 97 2.79 -1.73 1.25
N LEU A 98 1.84 -0.81 1.26
CA LEU A 98 1.11 -0.41 2.46
C LEU A 98 -0.33 -0.03 2.07
N CYS A 99 -1.22 0.03 3.05
CA CYS A 99 -2.62 0.33 2.82
C CYS A 99 -3.13 1.37 3.80
N LEU A 100 -3.83 2.39 3.28
CA LEU A 100 -4.71 3.21 4.09
C LEU A 100 -6.10 2.58 4.11
N MET A 101 -6.62 2.29 5.31
CA MET A 101 -7.87 1.56 5.50
C MET A 101 -8.63 2.03 6.75
N GLU A 102 -9.81 1.44 7.00
CA GLU A 102 -10.66 1.73 8.17
C GLU A 102 -10.93 3.23 8.37
N ALA A 103 -11.06 3.96 7.26
CA ALA A 103 -11.28 5.40 7.28
C ALA A 103 -12.65 5.75 7.88
N ARG A 104 -12.66 6.70 8.81
CA ARG A 104 -13.88 7.32 9.35
C ARG A 104 -13.86 8.82 9.05
N PRO A 105 -14.31 9.24 7.85
CA PRO A 105 -14.38 10.64 7.39
C PRO A 105 -14.85 11.66 8.42
N ALA A 106 -15.99 11.39 9.07
CA ALA A 106 -16.59 12.29 10.05
C ALA A 106 -15.71 12.50 11.30
N HIS A 107 -14.77 11.59 11.55
CA HIS A 107 -13.87 11.62 12.70
C HIS A 107 -12.42 11.92 12.32
N HIS A 108 -12.12 12.13 11.03
CA HIS A 108 -10.76 12.38 10.54
C HIS A 108 -9.76 11.30 10.98
N VAL A 109 -10.22 10.04 11.02
CA VAL A 109 -9.41 8.87 11.37
C VAL A 109 -9.17 8.02 10.14
N VAL A 110 -7.95 7.49 10.03
CA VAL A 110 -7.55 6.46 9.06
C VAL A 110 -6.53 5.54 9.72
N GLU A 111 -6.52 4.27 9.32
CA GLU A 111 -5.51 3.29 9.72
C GLU A 111 -4.48 3.13 8.59
N LEU A 112 -3.20 3.01 8.97
CA LEU A 112 -2.14 2.51 8.10
C LEU A 112 -1.89 1.04 8.48
N GLY A 113 -2.14 0.12 7.55
CA GLY A 113 -2.07 -1.31 7.78
C GLY A 113 -1.63 -2.09 6.55
N TYR A 114 -1.69 -3.43 6.65
CA TYR A 114 -1.20 -4.34 5.61
C TYR A 114 0.21 -3.98 5.12
N VAL A 115 1.11 -3.62 6.03
CA VAL A 115 2.45 -3.17 5.66
C VAL A 115 3.32 -4.39 5.33
N LEU A 116 3.83 -4.44 4.10
CA LEU A 116 4.83 -5.38 3.65
C LEU A 116 6.06 -4.59 3.20
N TYR A 117 7.21 -4.86 3.81
CA TYR A 117 8.51 -4.47 3.27
C TYR A 117 9.29 -5.75 3.01
N THR A 118 9.74 -5.93 1.78
CA THR A 118 10.64 -7.01 1.42
C THR A 118 12.08 -6.63 1.79
N PRO A 119 12.99 -7.61 1.92
CA PRO A 119 14.41 -7.35 2.21
C PRO A 119 15.10 -6.42 1.21
#